data_AF-A0A8T2Z5F1-F1
#
_entry.id   AF-A0A8T2Z5F1-F1
#
_cell.length_a   1.000
_cell.length_b   1.000
_cell.length_c   1.000
_cell.angle_alpha   90.00
_cell.angle_beta   90.00
_cell.angle_gamma   90.00
#
_symmetry.space_group_name_H-M   'P 1'
#
loop_
_entity.id
_entity.type
_entity.pdbx_description
1 polymer ?
#
loop_
_entity_poly.entity_id
_entity_poly.type
_entity_poly.pdbx_seq_one_letter_code
_entity_poly.pdbx_strand_id
1 'polypeptide(L)'
;MRSLLLSLLQKRFLNTSPPLPTAPSSPSFTVQYLITSCGLSLQSARSVSKKFQIDEQNLQKPLSVIQLLKSHDFKDAHIAKMIEKRPRLLHCSTQDNLKPKFDFFIKNGFMGRLLPELLVSDPVILTRNLGSRIKPCFKLLKSYVQSREGIVALLKRAPFFLSYGSMDSMRLNIDLLVKEGVAADRISKLLIWQPRSILYKPDRIVYALNALKNLGLQPGDKPFIQALSVRIQSNDTAWKKKIEVIKSLGWSDEEILRSFKRHPPLFGYSEKKIRTAMDFFINTMELERQFIINSPNFLGMSIDKRIRPRYNVIKVLESKELIKRDKKISTLLSLSEKNFLANYVIKYADEVPGLLEIYGAGKAK
;
A
#
# COMPACT_ATOMS: atom_id res chain seq x y z
N MET A 1 1.36 56.53 -59.41
CA MET A 1 1.29 55.57 -58.28
C MET A 1 1.57 54.13 -58.73
N ARG A 2 2.77 53.85 -59.25
CA ARG A 2 3.20 52.49 -59.67
C ARG A 2 4.65 52.14 -59.29
N SER A 3 5.29 52.91 -58.40
CA SER A 3 6.69 52.71 -58.01
C SER A 3 6.92 52.41 -56.52
N LEU A 4 5.89 52.05 -55.75
CA LEU A 4 6.03 51.78 -54.30
C LEU A 4 5.66 50.35 -53.86
N LEU A 5 5.41 49.43 -54.80
CA LEU A 5 5.02 48.04 -54.49
C LEU A 5 6.09 46.97 -54.80
N LEU A 6 7.27 47.36 -55.29
CA LEU A 6 8.37 46.42 -55.60
C LEU A 6 9.50 46.37 -54.57
N SER A 7 9.53 47.26 -53.57
CA SER A 7 10.63 47.28 -52.58
C SER A 7 10.39 46.45 -51.31
N LEU A 8 9.21 45.84 -51.14
CA LEU A 8 8.87 45.08 -49.93
C LEU A 8 8.92 43.55 -50.10
N LEU A 9 9.18 43.04 -51.31
CA LEU A 9 9.27 41.58 -51.56
C LEU A 9 10.71 41.05 -51.66
N GLN A 10 11.74 41.90 -51.71
CA GLN A 10 13.14 41.46 -51.83
C GLN A 10 13.91 41.32 -50.51
N LYS A 11 13.26 41.54 -49.36
CA LYS A 11 13.88 41.35 -48.03
C LYS A 11 13.47 40.06 -47.30
N ARG A 12 12.90 39.07 -48.00
CA ARG A 12 12.42 37.82 -47.38
C ARG A 12 13.27 36.56 -47.63
N PHE A 13 14.45 36.70 -48.24
CA PHE A 13 15.34 35.56 -48.46
C PHE A 13 16.78 35.86 -48.08
N LEU A 14 17.03 36.19 -46.81
CA LEU A 14 18.35 35.96 -46.21
C LEU A 14 18.20 35.54 -44.74
N ASN A 15 18.72 34.34 -44.47
CA ASN A 15 19.17 33.82 -43.18
C ASN A 15 18.14 33.45 -42.11
N THR A 16 17.67 32.20 -42.16
CA THR A 16 17.66 31.33 -40.98
C THR A 16 17.96 29.90 -41.41
N SER A 17 19.23 29.50 -41.34
CA SER A 17 19.55 28.07 -41.23
C SER A 17 18.90 27.54 -39.94
N PRO A 18 18.25 26.38 -39.95
CA PRO A 18 17.82 25.75 -38.70
C PRO A 18 19.06 25.55 -37.82
N PRO A 19 18.99 25.79 -36.50
CA PRO A 19 20.12 25.51 -35.64
C PRO A 19 20.46 24.03 -35.80
N LEU A 20 21.74 23.74 -36.11
CA LEU A 20 22.26 22.37 -36.04
C LEU A 20 21.82 21.76 -34.69
N PRO A 21 21.44 20.47 -34.66
CA PRO A 21 21.19 19.82 -33.39
C PRO A 21 22.46 19.97 -32.56
N THR A 22 22.37 20.74 -31.48
CA THR A 22 23.44 20.87 -30.51
C THR A 22 23.80 19.45 -30.09
N ALA A 23 25.06 19.07 -30.31
CA ALA A 23 25.61 17.83 -29.80
C ALA A 23 25.18 17.68 -28.33
N PRO A 24 24.70 16.51 -27.90
CA PRO A 24 24.22 16.36 -26.53
C PRO A 24 25.35 16.76 -25.60
N SER A 25 25.16 17.86 -24.87
CA SER A 25 26.16 18.34 -23.92
C SER A 25 26.51 17.20 -22.98
N SER A 26 27.82 16.97 -22.80
CA SER A 26 28.31 15.95 -21.90
C SER A 26 27.57 16.08 -20.56
N PRO A 27 27.01 14.98 -20.02
CA PRO A 27 26.27 15.04 -18.77
C PRO A 27 27.16 15.65 -17.69
N SER A 28 26.61 16.58 -16.88
CA SER A 28 27.38 17.20 -15.79
C SER A 28 27.94 16.13 -14.86
N PHE A 29 29.04 16.44 -14.15
CA PHE A 29 29.67 15.52 -13.20
C PHE A 29 28.64 14.86 -12.26
N THR A 30 27.74 15.66 -11.68
CA THR A 30 26.64 15.16 -10.84
C THR A 30 25.77 14.14 -11.56
N VAL A 31 25.40 14.36 -12.83
CA VAL A 31 24.60 13.41 -13.60
C VAL A 31 25.37 12.11 -13.78
N GLN A 32 26.65 12.18 -14.14
CA GLN A 32 27.47 10.99 -14.33
C GLN A 32 27.59 10.20 -13.02
N TYR A 33 27.88 10.87 -11.90
CA TYR A 33 27.98 10.23 -10.59
C TYR A 33 26.66 9.56 -10.16
N LEU A 34 25.52 10.22 -10.37
CA LEU A 34 24.21 9.65 -10.03
C LEU A 34 23.90 8.39 -10.85
N ILE A 35 24.36 8.32 -12.10
CA ILE A 35 24.20 7.13 -12.95
C ILE A 35 25.14 6.02 -12.48
N THR A 36 26.43 6.30 -12.41
CA THR A 36 27.46 5.27 -12.19
C THR A 36 27.49 4.78 -10.75
N SER A 37 27.44 5.70 -9.78
CA SER A 37 27.62 5.38 -8.36
C SER A 37 26.30 5.11 -7.64
N CYS A 38 25.21 5.77 -8.07
CA CYS A 38 23.90 5.62 -7.43
C CYS A 38 22.90 4.76 -8.23
N GLY A 39 23.22 4.38 -9.48
CA GLY A 39 22.37 3.51 -10.29
C GLY A 39 21.09 4.16 -10.83
N LEU A 40 21.05 5.49 -10.95
CA LEU A 40 19.91 6.20 -11.51
C LEU A 40 19.87 6.06 -13.04
N SER A 41 18.66 6.09 -13.62
CA SER A 41 18.50 6.28 -15.06
C SER A 41 19.02 7.65 -15.49
N LEU A 42 19.43 7.81 -16.76
CA LEU A 42 19.87 9.10 -17.30
C LEU A 42 18.80 10.21 -17.11
N GLN A 43 17.53 9.86 -17.28
CA GLN A 43 16.42 10.81 -17.11
C GLN A 43 16.25 11.23 -15.64
N SER A 44 16.25 10.25 -14.73
CA SER A 44 16.18 10.51 -13.28
C SER A 44 17.37 11.34 -12.81
N ALA A 45 18.59 10.98 -13.23
CA ALA A 45 19.82 11.68 -12.88
C ALA A 45 19.81 13.14 -13.36
N ARG A 46 19.38 13.41 -14.60
CA ARG A 46 19.20 14.77 -15.14
C ARG A 46 18.13 15.56 -14.40
N SER A 47 17.04 14.91 -13.96
CA SER A 47 15.99 15.58 -13.19
C SER A 47 16.47 15.97 -11.79
N VAL A 48 17.16 15.04 -11.11
CA VAL A 48 17.74 15.24 -9.77
C VAL A 48 18.80 16.33 -9.79
N SER A 49 19.70 16.32 -10.78
CA SER A 49 20.81 17.27 -10.87
C SER A 49 20.37 18.73 -11.00
N LYS A 50 19.14 19.00 -11.48
CA LYS A 50 18.58 20.36 -11.51
C LYS A 50 18.40 20.98 -10.12
N LYS A 51 18.23 20.16 -9.07
CA LYS A 51 17.91 20.61 -7.70
C LYS A 51 18.97 20.21 -6.67
N PHE A 52 20.00 19.50 -7.10
CA PHE A 52 21.03 18.92 -6.26
C PHE A 52 22.33 18.82 -7.05
N GLN A 53 23.43 19.25 -6.45
CA GLN A 53 24.76 19.14 -7.05
C GLN A 53 25.69 18.42 -6.08
N ILE A 54 26.60 17.63 -6.64
CA ILE A 54 27.69 17.00 -5.90
C ILE A 54 28.93 17.86 -6.12
N ASP A 55 29.62 18.15 -5.02
CA ASP A 55 30.93 18.77 -5.06
C ASP A 55 31.96 17.73 -5.51
N GLU A 56 32.49 17.90 -6.72
CA GLU A 56 33.51 17.03 -7.31
C GLU A 56 34.79 16.98 -6.47
N GLN A 57 35.07 18.04 -5.71
CA GLN A 57 36.25 18.11 -4.83
C GLN A 57 36.03 17.36 -3.50
N ASN A 58 34.80 16.95 -3.20
CA ASN A 58 34.44 16.32 -1.92
C ASN A 58 33.53 15.10 -2.09
N LEU A 59 34.07 14.04 -2.70
CA LEU A 59 33.37 12.77 -2.92
C LEU A 59 33.35 11.85 -1.69
N GLN A 60 34.10 12.16 -0.65
CA GLN A 60 34.19 11.30 0.54
C GLN A 60 32.83 11.10 1.22
N LYS A 61 32.03 12.17 1.32
CA LYS A 61 30.68 12.10 1.91
C LYS A 61 29.74 11.21 1.10
N PRO A 62 29.48 11.47 -0.20
CA PRO A 62 28.55 10.65 -0.97
C PRO A 62 29.01 9.19 -1.08
N LEU A 63 30.32 8.92 -1.18
CA LEU A 63 30.86 7.56 -1.18
C LEU A 63 30.62 6.85 0.16
N SER A 64 30.90 7.51 1.28
CA SER A 64 30.68 6.95 2.62
C SER A 64 29.20 6.62 2.85
N VAL A 65 28.28 7.45 2.37
CA VAL A 65 26.84 7.20 2.47
C VAL A 65 26.45 5.94 1.69
N ILE A 66 26.93 5.78 0.46
CA ILE A 66 26.66 4.58 -0.36
C ILE A 66 27.24 3.33 0.32
N GLN A 67 28.47 3.40 0.81
CA GLN A 67 29.12 2.28 1.50
C GLN A 67 28.37 1.88 2.77
N LEU A 68 27.92 2.85 3.58
CA LEU A 68 27.10 2.60 4.78
C LEU A 68 25.77 1.93 4.44
N LEU A 69 25.11 2.36 3.36
CA LEU A 69 23.88 1.71 2.90
C LEU A 69 24.15 0.27 2.48
N LYS A 70 25.20 0.02 1.69
CA LYS A 70 25.58 -1.34 1.27
C LYS A 70 25.93 -2.25 2.45
N SER A 71 26.58 -1.73 3.49
CA SER A 71 26.90 -2.52 4.69
C SER A 71 25.68 -2.90 5.54
N HIS A 72 24.49 -2.36 5.24
CA HIS A 72 23.23 -2.67 5.91
C HIS A 72 22.21 -3.31 4.94
N ASP A 73 22.69 -4.11 3.99
CA ASP A 73 21.90 -4.90 3.04
C ASP A 73 21.03 -4.08 2.06
N PHE A 74 21.34 -2.80 1.85
CA PHE A 74 20.68 -2.03 0.80
C PHE A 74 21.24 -2.43 -0.58
N LYS A 75 20.36 -2.98 -1.43
CA LYS A 75 20.66 -3.27 -2.84
C LYS A 75 20.81 -1.99 -3.65
N ASP A 76 21.51 -2.04 -4.78
CA ASP A 76 21.69 -0.87 -5.66
C ASP A 76 20.35 -0.24 -6.09
N ALA A 77 19.33 -1.05 -6.39
CA ALA A 77 17.98 -0.57 -6.69
C ALA A 77 17.31 0.18 -5.52
N HIS A 78 17.59 -0.22 -4.27
CA HIS A 78 17.13 0.52 -3.09
C HIS A 78 17.81 1.89 -3.01
N ILE A 79 19.13 1.91 -3.18
CA ILE A 79 19.95 3.14 -3.14
C ILE A 79 19.47 4.10 -4.24
N ALA A 80 19.35 3.64 -5.48
CA ALA A 80 18.87 4.44 -6.60
C ALA A 80 17.52 5.12 -6.29
N LYS A 81 16.54 4.34 -5.82
CA LYS A 81 15.21 4.84 -5.44
C LYS A 81 15.26 5.86 -4.31
N MET A 82 16.10 5.64 -3.30
CA MET A 82 16.26 6.57 -2.18
C MET A 82 16.90 7.89 -2.60
N ILE A 83 17.95 7.83 -3.41
CA ILE A 83 18.67 9.01 -3.91
C ILE A 83 17.80 9.81 -4.89
N GLU A 84 17.07 9.14 -5.77
CA GLU A 84 16.11 9.81 -6.66
C GLU A 84 15.06 10.61 -5.87
N LYS A 85 14.51 10.03 -4.80
CA LYS A 85 13.51 10.70 -3.95
C LYS A 85 14.12 11.74 -3.01
N ARG A 86 15.34 11.51 -2.51
CA ARG A 86 15.99 12.40 -1.52
C ARG A 86 17.50 12.49 -1.75
N PRO A 87 17.96 13.25 -2.75
CA PRO A 87 19.38 13.29 -3.12
C PRO A 87 20.27 13.91 -2.03
N ARG A 88 19.69 14.79 -1.18
CA ARG A 88 20.38 15.36 0.00
C ARG A 88 20.93 14.33 0.99
N LEU A 89 20.52 13.06 0.90
CA LEU A 89 21.10 11.98 1.70
C LEU A 89 22.60 11.83 1.45
N LEU A 90 23.06 12.09 0.22
CA LEU A 90 24.47 12.06 -0.16
C LEU A 90 25.33 13.10 0.56
N HIS A 91 24.72 14.13 1.17
CA HIS A 91 25.41 15.16 1.95
C HIS A 91 25.36 14.90 3.47
N CYS A 92 24.71 13.83 3.92
CA CYS A 92 24.58 13.52 5.35
C CYS A 92 25.88 12.93 5.92
N SER A 93 26.22 13.31 7.16
CA SER A 93 27.27 12.62 7.93
C SER A 93 26.86 11.17 8.19
N THR A 94 27.75 10.22 7.89
CA THR A 94 27.52 8.82 8.22
C THR A 94 27.61 8.58 9.72
N GLN A 95 28.59 9.18 10.40
CA GLN A 95 28.86 8.97 11.83
C GLN A 95 27.87 9.69 12.73
N ASP A 96 27.58 10.97 12.47
CA ASP A 96 26.79 11.79 13.42
C ASP A 96 25.29 11.74 13.13
N ASN A 97 24.90 11.24 11.97
CA ASN A 97 23.52 11.34 11.49
C ASN A 97 22.93 9.99 11.07
N LEU A 98 23.49 9.32 10.06
CA LEU A 98 22.89 8.10 9.51
C LEU A 98 23.04 6.88 10.43
N LYS A 99 24.27 6.59 10.90
CA LYS A 99 24.56 5.43 11.76
C LYS A 99 23.76 5.44 13.07
N PRO A 100 23.67 6.55 13.83
CA PRO A 100 22.84 6.61 15.04
C PRO A 100 21.36 6.32 14.78
N LYS A 101 20.83 6.66 13.59
CA LYS A 101 19.46 6.33 13.19
C LYS A 101 19.31 4.84 12.88
N PHE A 102 20.27 4.26 12.17
CA PHE A 102 20.26 2.83 11.85
C PHE A 102 20.30 2.00 13.14
N ASP A 103 21.23 2.32 14.05
CA ASP A 103 21.35 1.69 15.36
C ASP A 103 20.06 1.81 16.16
N PHE A 104 19.42 2.99 16.14
CA PHE A 104 18.13 3.19 16.78
C PHE A 104 17.03 2.30 16.19
N PHE A 105 16.91 2.22 14.86
CA PHE A 105 15.89 1.38 14.21
C PHE A 105 16.15 -0.11 14.45
N ILE A 106 17.39 -0.56 14.36
CA ILE A 106 17.80 -1.94 14.65
C ILE A 106 17.45 -2.31 16.08
N LYS A 107 17.83 -1.48 17.06
CA LYS A 107 17.47 -1.65 18.48
C LYS A 107 15.95 -1.74 18.68
N ASN A 108 15.16 -1.08 17.83
CA ASN A 108 13.69 -1.10 17.90
C ASN A 108 13.02 -2.17 17.01
N GLY A 109 13.78 -3.11 16.43
CA GLY A 109 13.22 -4.28 15.75
C GLY A 109 13.26 -4.26 14.22
N PHE A 110 13.80 -3.20 13.62
CA PHE A 110 14.05 -3.16 12.17
C PHE A 110 15.40 -3.83 11.88
N MET A 111 15.44 -5.16 11.94
CA MET A 111 16.63 -5.96 11.70
C MET A 111 16.63 -6.58 10.30
N GLY A 112 17.82 -6.78 9.72
CA GLY A 112 17.99 -7.32 8.37
C GLY A 112 17.13 -6.55 7.34
N ARG A 113 16.39 -7.27 6.50
CA ARG A 113 15.55 -6.70 5.43
C ARG A 113 14.54 -5.62 5.88
N LEU A 114 14.15 -5.61 7.15
CA LEU A 114 13.15 -4.67 7.66
C LEU A 114 13.65 -3.21 7.67
N LEU A 115 14.96 -3.00 7.85
CA LEU A 115 15.55 -1.66 7.84
C LEU A 115 15.53 -1.05 6.43
N PRO A 116 16.03 -1.73 5.37
CA PRO A 116 15.85 -1.27 4.00
C PRO A 116 14.38 -1.07 3.61
N GLU A 117 13.49 -2.01 3.95
CA GLU A 117 12.06 -1.89 3.63
C GLU A 117 11.45 -0.58 4.19
N LEU A 118 11.75 -0.24 5.45
CA LEU A 118 11.29 1.00 6.07
C LEU A 118 11.86 2.24 5.36
N LEU A 119 13.18 2.31 5.22
CA LEU A 119 13.86 3.53 4.78
C LEU A 119 13.72 3.80 3.27
N VAL A 120 13.56 2.74 2.46
CA VAL A 120 13.24 2.88 1.04
C VAL A 120 11.80 3.36 0.84
N SER A 121 10.87 2.93 1.70
CA SER A 121 9.47 3.37 1.62
C SER A 121 9.33 4.87 1.88
N ASP A 122 10.11 5.41 2.83
CA ASP A 122 10.15 6.84 3.11
C ASP A 122 11.55 7.36 3.49
N PRO A 123 12.37 7.75 2.49
CA PRO A 123 13.73 8.23 2.73
C PRO A 123 13.79 9.57 3.48
N VAL A 124 12.67 10.29 3.61
CA VAL A 124 12.61 11.56 4.35
C VAL A 124 12.97 11.36 5.81
N ILE A 125 12.69 10.18 6.38
CA ILE A 125 13.03 9.78 7.74
C ILE A 125 14.50 10.07 8.05
N LEU A 126 15.41 9.74 7.12
CA LEU A 126 16.84 9.94 7.30
C LEU A 126 17.28 11.40 7.29
N THR A 127 16.40 12.33 6.92
CA THR A 127 16.65 13.78 7.02
C THR A 127 16.02 14.41 8.26
N ARG A 128 15.27 13.66 9.08
CA ARG A 128 14.67 14.15 10.33
C ARG A 128 15.64 14.03 11.49
N ASN A 129 15.53 14.90 12.50
CA ASN A 129 16.37 14.81 13.69
C ASN A 129 15.99 13.58 14.54
N LEU A 130 16.98 12.79 14.95
CA LEU A 130 16.76 11.57 15.74
C LEU A 130 16.20 11.88 17.13
N GLY A 131 16.76 12.87 17.82
CA GLY A 131 16.42 13.22 19.20
C GLY A 131 15.09 13.96 19.34
N SER A 132 14.83 14.96 18.50
CA SER A 132 13.66 15.84 18.65
C SER A 132 12.43 15.40 17.85
N ARG A 133 12.58 14.48 16.88
CA ARG A 133 11.46 14.02 16.04
C ARG A 133 11.23 12.53 16.11
N ILE A 134 12.25 11.71 15.79
CA ILE A 134 12.07 10.25 15.65
C ILE A 134 11.84 9.59 17.03
N LYS A 135 12.72 9.83 18.01
CA LYS A 135 12.61 9.23 19.36
C LYS A 135 11.28 9.58 20.07
N PRO A 136 10.81 10.85 20.09
CA PRO A 136 9.53 11.20 20.70
C PRO A 136 8.34 10.54 20.00
N CYS A 137 8.35 10.46 18.66
CA CYS A 137 7.32 9.76 17.91
C CYS A 137 7.27 8.28 18.28
N PHE A 138 8.43 7.60 18.33
CA PHE A 138 8.50 6.22 18.80
C PHE A 138 7.96 6.04 20.22
N LYS A 139 8.33 6.94 21.15
CA LYS A 139 7.83 6.89 22.53
C LYS A 139 6.31 6.99 22.57
N LEU A 140 5.73 7.89 21.77
CA LEU A 140 4.28 8.02 21.67
C LEU A 140 3.61 6.80 21.05
N LEU A 141 4.12 6.29 19.93
CA LEU A 141 3.52 5.10 19.31
C LEU A 141 3.58 3.90 20.26
N LYS A 142 4.65 3.75 21.04
CA LYS A 142 4.80 2.70 22.06
C LYS A 142 3.82 2.81 23.23
N SER A 143 3.30 4.01 23.54
CA SER A 143 2.27 4.11 24.59
C SER A 143 0.93 3.49 24.17
N TYR A 144 0.69 3.33 22.86
CA TYR A 144 -0.53 2.72 22.33
C TYR A 144 -0.31 1.33 21.73
N VAL A 145 0.88 1.06 21.19
CA VAL A 145 1.27 -0.21 20.58
C VAL A 145 2.48 -0.74 21.32
N GLN A 146 2.22 -1.56 22.34
CA GLN A 146 3.26 -1.99 23.28
C GLN A 146 4.16 -3.10 22.74
N SER A 147 3.68 -3.93 21.81
CA SER A 147 4.48 -5.02 21.23
C SER A 147 5.48 -4.49 20.19
N ARG A 148 6.69 -5.05 20.21
CA ARG A 148 7.76 -4.71 19.27
C ARG A 148 7.33 -5.01 17.84
N GLU A 149 6.70 -6.16 17.63
CA GLU A 149 6.18 -6.61 16.34
C GLU A 149 5.06 -5.70 15.85
N GLY A 150 4.21 -5.21 16.76
CA GLY A 150 3.16 -4.24 16.46
C GLY A 150 3.72 -2.90 15.97
N ILE A 151 4.76 -2.37 16.63
CA ILE A 151 5.45 -1.13 16.20
C ILE A 151 6.09 -1.30 14.83
N VAL A 152 6.77 -2.43 14.60
CA VAL A 152 7.37 -2.74 13.30
C VAL A 152 6.27 -2.81 12.22
N ALA A 153 5.18 -3.54 12.47
CA ALA A 153 4.06 -3.66 11.53
C ALA A 153 3.40 -2.31 11.23
N LEU A 154 3.19 -1.48 12.26
CA LEU A 154 2.64 -0.13 12.17
C LEU A 154 3.51 0.75 11.26
N LEU A 155 4.80 0.85 11.55
CA LEU A 155 5.71 1.77 10.86
C LEU A 155 6.10 1.30 9.46
N LYS A 156 6.04 -0.01 9.19
CA LYS A 156 6.11 -0.52 7.81
C LYS A 156 4.91 -0.07 6.97
N ARG A 157 3.72 -0.02 7.57
CA ARG A 157 2.48 0.42 6.89
C ARG A 157 2.37 1.95 6.82
N ALA A 158 2.87 2.64 7.84
CA ALA A 158 2.79 4.08 8.01
C ALA A 158 4.15 4.68 8.40
N PRO A 159 5.15 4.63 7.50
CA PRO A 159 6.45 5.26 7.74
C PRO A 159 6.33 6.78 7.88
N PHE A 160 5.23 7.36 7.35
CA PHE A 160 4.95 8.77 7.41
C PHE A 160 4.88 9.33 8.84
N PHE A 161 4.63 8.51 9.86
CA PHE A 161 4.69 8.94 11.27
C PHE A 161 6.08 9.45 11.67
N LEU A 162 7.12 8.97 11.00
CA LEU A 162 8.50 9.36 11.29
C LEU A 162 9.01 10.51 10.42
N SER A 163 8.33 10.78 9.29
CA SER A 163 8.72 11.82 8.34
C SER A 163 7.85 13.09 8.43
N TYR A 164 6.54 12.94 8.63
CA TYR A 164 5.58 14.04 8.72
C TYR A 164 5.26 14.39 10.18
N GLY A 165 4.99 15.68 10.40
CA GLY A 165 4.86 16.31 11.71
C GLY A 165 3.56 15.98 12.46
N SER A 166 3.35 16.74 13.55
CA SER A 166 2.34 16.67 14.61
C SER A 166 1.46 15.41 14.72
N MET A 167 1.46 14.85 15.94
CA MET A 167 0.64 13.71 16.34
C MET A 167 -0.61 14.14 17.12
N ASP A 168 -0.95 15.44 17.11
CA ASP A 168 -1.99 16.00 17.98
C ASP A 168 -3.37 15.47 17.60
N SER A 169 -3.69 15.41 16.30
CA SER A 169 -4.95 14.80 15.83
C SER A 169 -5.05 13.34 16.24
N MET A 170 -3.95 12.58 16.19
CA MET A 170 -3.96 11.19 16.65
C MET A 170 -4.29 11.11 18.13
N ARG A 171 -3.64 11.91 18.99
CA ARG A 171 -3.89 11.91 20.43
C ARG A 171 -5.35 12.25 20.73
N LEU A 172 -5.85 13.36 20.19
CA LEU A 172 -7.24 13.80 20.37
C LEU A 172 -8.24 12.72 19.96
N ASN A 173 -8.00 12.09 18.82
CA ASN A 173 -8.88 11.03 18.34
C ASN A 173 -8.78 9.76 19.19
N ILE A 174 -7.60 9.40 19.70
CA ILE A 174 -7.46 8.27 20.62
C ILE A 174 -8.19 8.56 21.93
N ASP A 175 -8.01 9.75 22.50
CA ASP A 175 -8.67 10.17 23.74
C ASP A 175 -10.20 10.15 23.58
N LEU A 176 -10.69 10.59 22.42
CA LEU A 176 -12.11 10.47 22.07
C LEU A 176 -12.57 9.02 22.02
N LEU A 177 -11.82 8.11 21.39
CA LEU A 177 -12.17 6.69 21.34
C LEU A 177 -12.16 6.04 22.73
N VAL A 178 -11.21 6.41 23.59
CA VAL A 178 -11.18 5.96 24.99
C VAL A 178 -12.40 6.46 25.74
N LYS A 179 -12.77 7.74 25.60
CA LYS A 179 -13.97 8.33 26.21
C LYS A 179 -15.25 7.63 25.75
N GLU A 180 -15.29 7.20 24.49
CA GLU A 180 -16.39 6.41 23.92
C GLU A 180 -16.37 4.94 24.37
N GLY A 181 -15.42 4.50 25.19
CA GLY A 181 -15.36 3.14 25.73
C GLY A 181 -14.67 2.12 24.83
N VAL A 182 -13.88 2.56 23.84
CA VAL A 182 -13.07 1.65 23.01
C VAL A 182 -11.86 1.16 23.81
N ALA A 183 -11.75 -0.16 23.98
CA ALA A 183 -10.64 -0.77 24.71
C ALA A 183 -9.27 -0.49 24.07
N ALA A 184 -8.22 -0.38 24.90
CA ALA A 184 -6.87 -0.06 24.45
C ALA A 184 -6.30 -1.06 23.41
N ASP A 185 -6.59 -2.36 23.55
CA ASP A 185 -6.14 -3.38 22.59
C ASP A 185 -6.77 -3.17 21.19
N ARG A 186 -8.00 -2.66 21.15
CA ARG A 186 -8.72 -2.35 19.91
C ARG A 186 -8.18 -1.10 19.24
N ILE A 187 -7.82 -0.07 20.03
CA ILE A 187 -7.11 1.12 19.54
C ILE A 187 -5.74 0.71 18.98
N SER A 188 -5.02 -0.16 19.68
CA SER A 188 -3.75 -0.71 19.22
C SER A 188 -3.90 -1.44 17.87
N LYS A 189 -4.91 -2.31 17.74
CA LYS A 189 -5.26 -2.98 16.48
C LYS A 189 -5.61 -1.99 15.37
N LEU A 190 -6.35 -0.92 15.67
CA LEU A 190 -6.70 0.12 14.71
C LEU A 190 -5.46 0.82 14.17
N LEU A 191 -4.54 1.23 15.06
CA LEU A 191 -3.30 1.87 14.67
C LEU A 191 -2.48 0.96 13.75
N ILE A 192 -2.31 -0.31 14.11
CA ILE A 192 -1.53 -1.25 13.31
C ILE A 192 -2.19 -1.46 11.94
N TRP A 193 -3.50 -1.74 11.91
CA TRP A 193 -4.20 -2.15 10.69
C TRP A 193 -4.51 -0.99 9.74
N GLN A 194 -5.02 0.12 10.27
CA GLN A 194 -5.45 1.29 9.49
C GLN A 194 -4.94 2.60 10.12
N PRO A 195 -3.62 2.83 10.17
CA PRO A 195 -3.03 3.98 10.87
C PRO A 195 -3.50 5.35 10.39
N ARG A 196 -3.98 5.47 9.15
CA ARG A 196 -4.48 6.74 8.62
C ARG A 196 -5.85 7.13 9.18
N SER A 197 -6.65 6.19 9.70
CA SER A 197 -8.00 6.49 10.19
C SER A 197 -7.98 7.46 11.37
N ILE A 198 -6.95 7.40 12.20
CA ILE A 198 -6.82 8.23 13.41
C ILE A 198 -6.25 9.62 13.13
N LEU A 199 -5.90 9.93 11.88
CA LEU A 199 -5.30 11.22 11.48
C LEU A 199 -6.29 12.15 10.81
N TYR A 200 -7.55 11.72 10.66
CA TYR A 200 -8.61 12.61 10.23
C TYR A 200 -8.90 13.67 11.30
N LYS A 201 -9.54 14.77 10.88
CA LYS A 201 -10.01 15.80 11.80
C LYS A 201 -10.96 15.19 12.84
N PRO A 202 -10.95 15.65 14.11
CA PRO A 202 -11.83 15.12 15.16
C PRO A 202 -13.32 15.03 14.78
N ASP A 203 -13.85 16.05 14.11
CA ASP A 203 -15.25 16.08 13.64
C ASP A 203 -15.60 14.87 12.75
N ARG A 204 -14.63 14.39 11.97
CA ARG A 204 -14.81 13.23 11.11
C ARG A 204 -14.93 11.94 11.90
N ILE A 205 -14.18 11.82 12.99
CA ILE A 205 -14.25 10.68 13.90
C ILE A 205 -15.58 10.71 14.65
N VAL A 206 -15.99 11.87 15.18
CA VAL A 206 -17.29 12.07 15.84
C VAL A 206 -18.44 11.68 14.92
N TYR A 207 -18.42 12.17 13.67
CA TYR A 207 -19.41 11.80 12.66
C TYR A 207 -19.47 10.28 12.45
N ALA A 208 -18.32 9.61 12.33
CA ALA A 208 -18.28 8.18 12.12
C ALA A 208 -18.81 7.40 13.33
N LEU A 209 -18.48 7.83 14.55
CA LEU A 209 -18.98 7.26 15.80
C LEU A 209 -20.51 7.38 15.89
N ASN A 210 -21.07 8.55 15.60
CA ASN A 210 -22.52 8.76 15.58
C ASN A 210 -23.20 7.89 14.52
N ALA A 211 -22.61 7.76 13.33
CA ALA A 211 -23.12 6.86 12.30
C ALA A 211 -23.14 5.39 12.77
N LEU A 212 -22.13 4.93 13.52
CA LEU A 212 -22.12 3.58 14.08
C LEU A 212 -23.18 3.39 15.17
N LYS A 213 -23.37 4.39 16.05
CA LYS A 213 -24.44 4.38 17.07
C LYS A 213 -25.81 4.24 16.41
N ASN A 214 -26.08 5.02 15.35
CA ASN A 214 -27.33 4.93 14.58
C ASN A 214 -27.53 3.58 13.89
N LEU A 215 -26.43 2.89 13.54
CA LEU A 215 -26.47 1.52 13.00
C LEU A 215 -26.54 0.45 14.11
N GLY A 216 -26.60 0.85 15.39
CA GLY A 216 -26.66 -0.04 16.54
C GLY A 216 -25.38 -0.86 16.73
N LEU A 217 -24.22 -0.24 16.51
CA LEU A 217 -22.90 -0.81 16.82
C LEU A 217 -22.31 -0.12 18.04
N GLN A 218 -21.85 -0.92 18.99
CA GLN A 218 -21.24 -0.49 20.24
C GLN A 218 -19.71 -0.69 20.22
N PRO A 219 -18.94 0.11 20.97
CA PRO A 219 -17.47 0.00 21.07
C PRO A 219 -16.94 -1.41 21.36
N GLY A 220 -17.70 -2.19 22.14
CA GLY A 220 -17.40 -3.58 22.50
C GLY A 220 -17.65 -4.60 21.39
N ASP A 221 -18.38 -4.24 20.33
CA ASP A 221 -18.73 -5.18 19.25
C ASP A 221 -17.50 -5.56 18.45
N LYS A 222 -17.27 -6.86 18.20
CA LYS A 222 -16.14 -7.37 17.39
C LYS A 222 -15.88 -6.57 16.09
N PRO A 223 -16.88 -6.21 15.26
CA PRO A 223 -16.68 -5.44 14.03
C PRO A 223 -16.36 -3.95 14.23
N PHE A 224 -16.48 -3.40 15.44
CA PHE A 224 -16.54 -1.95 15.67
C PHE A 224 -15.39 -1.18 15.03
N ILE A 225 -14.13 -1.62 15.23
CA ILE A 225 -12.95 -0.94 14.67
C ILE A 225 -12.92 -0.96 13.14
N GLN A 226 -13.36 -2.07 12.53
CA GLN A 226 -13.45 -2.17 11.07
C GLN A 226 -14.59 -1.28 10.54
N ALA A 227 -15.74 -1.28 11.21
CA ALA A 227 -16.88 -0.45 10.87
C ALA A 227 -16.53 1.05 10.98
N LEU A 228 -15.84 1.44 12.04
CA LEU A 228 -15.37 2.79 12.26
C LEU A 228 -14.44 3.22 11.12
N SER A 229 -13.48 2.36 10.77
CA SER A 229 -12.56 2.64 9.66
C SER A 229 -13.29 2.85 8.33
N VAL A 230 -14.32 2.07 8.04
CA VAL A 230 -15.14 2.23 6.82
C VAL A 230 -15.91 3.54 6.83
N ARG A 231 -16.56 3.89 7.96
CA ARG A 231 -17.35 5.12 8.06
C ARG A 231 -16.49 6.37 8.05
N ILE A 232 -15.29 6.35 8.64
CA ILE A 232 -14.31 7.45 8.55
C ILE A 232 -13.97 7.74 7.08
N GLN A 233 -13.82 6.71 6.25
CA GLN A 233 -13.40 6.83 4.85
C GLN A 233 -14.54 7.16 3.86
N SER A 234 -15.80 7.10 4.28
CA SER A 234 -16.97 7.30 3.40
C SER A 234 -17.92 8.37 3.91
N ASN A 235 -18.16 9.44 3.15
CA ASN A 235 -19.26 10.38 3.46
C ASN A 235 -20.64 9.74 3.19
N ASP A 236 -21.72 10.47 3.46
CA ASP A 236 -23.09 9.96 3.27
C ASP A 236 -23.41 9.64 1.82
N THR A 237 -22.96 10.46 0.86
CA THR A 237 -23.18 10.22 -0.56
C THR A 237 -22.52 8.91 -1.01
N ALA A 238 -21.25 8.71 -0.66
CA ALA A 238 -20.52 7.48 -0.98
C ALA A 238 -21.13 6.26 -0.28
N TRP A 239 -21.62 6.42 0.95
CA TRP A 239 -22.27 5.37 1.71
C TRP A 239 -23.61 4.96 1.09
N LYS A 240 -24.47 5.93 0.75
CA LYS A 240 -25.74 5.69 0.05
C LYS A 240 -25.49 4.99 -1.29
N LYS A 241 -24.55 5.50 -2.10
CA LYS A 241 -24.18 4.84 -3.36
C LYS A 241 -23.73 3.40 -3.15
N LYS A 242 -22.98 3.12 -2.07
CA LYS A 242 -22.57 1.75 -1.74
C LYS A 242 -23.76 0.85 -1.42
N ILE A 243 -24.71 1.35 -0.64
CA ILE A 243 -25.95 0.64 -0.30
C ILE A 243 -26.73 0.33 -1.58
N GLU A 244 -26.94 1.32 -2.47
CA GLU A 244 -27.68 1.12 -3.73
C GLU A 244 -27.02 0.09 -4.65
N VAL A 245 -25.68 0.04 -4.70
CA VAL A 245 -24.97 -1.01 -5.43
C VAL A 245 -25.30 -2.39 -4.86
N ILE A 246 -25.31 -2.55 -3.54
CA ILE A 246 -25.61 -3.84 -2.90
C ILE A 246 -27.10 -4.20 -3.06
N LYS A 247 -28.01 -3.23 -3.00
CA LYS A 247 -29.43 -3.41 -3.31
C LYS A 247 -29.66 -3.86 -4.75
N SER A 248 -28.93 -3.30 -5.71
CA SER A 248 -29.00 -3.71 -7.13
C SER A 248 -28.55 -5.16 -7.37
N LEU A 249 -27.89 -5.79 -6.38
CA LEU A 249 -27.51 -7.19 -6.38
C LEU A 249 -28.54 -8.08 -5.64
N GLY A 250 -29.70 -7.50 -5.36
CA GLY A 250 -30.87 -8.16 -4.78
C GLY A 250 -30.86 -8.26 -3.26
N TRP A 251 -30.04 -7.52 -2.53
CA TRP A 251 -29.98 -7.62 -1.05
C TRP A 251 -31.00 -6.68 -0.40
N SER A 252 -31.69 -7.14 0.65
CA SER A 252 -32.60 -6.31 1.46
C SER A 252 -31.82 -5.37 2.40
N ASP A 253 -32.50 -4.35 2.94
CA ASP A 253 -31.90 -3.45 3.92
C ASP A 253 -31.43 -4.18 5.20
N GLU A 254 -32.20 -5.18 5.65
CA GLU A 254 -31.85 -6.04 6.79
C GLU A 254 -30.63 -6.91 6.50
N GLU A 255 -30.53 -7.48 5.30
CA GLU A 255 -29.39 -8.28 4.86
C GLU A 255 -28.11 -7.43 4.78
N ILE A 256 -28.23 -6.20 4.27
CA ILE A 256 -27.16 -5.22 4.19
C ILE A 256 -26.67 -4.85 5.59
N LEU A 257 -27.58 -4.50 6.51
CA LEU A 257 -27.23 -4.14 7.88
C LEU A 257 -26.55 -5.30 8.60
N ARG A 258 -27.10 -6.52 8.49
CA ARG A 258 -26.53 -7.74 9.07
C ARG A 258 -25.14 -8.02 8.52
N SER A 259 -24.95 -7.84 7.22
CA SER A 259 -23.67 -8.04 6.55
C SER A 259 -22.64 -6.98 6.95
N PHE A 260 -23.05 -5.73 7.14
CA PHE A 260 -22.19 -4.69 7.66
C PHE A 260 -21.71 -5.02 9.08
N LYS A 261 -22.60 -5.47 9.96
CA LYS A 261 -22.23 -5.91 11.31
C LYS A 261 -21.34 -7.17 11.32
N ARG A 262 -21.43 -8.03 10.29
CA ARG A 262 -20.59 -9.24 10.18
C ARG A 262 -19.23 -8.97 9.56
N HIS A 263 -19.17 -8.18 8.49
CA HIS A 263 -17.95 -7.88 7.74
C HIS A 263 -18.00 -6.44 7.16
N PRO A 264 -17.75 -5.42 7.99
CA PRO A 264 -17.75 -4.04 7.53
C PRO A 264 -16.89 -3.75 6.29
N PRO A 265 -15.69 -4.37 6.11
CA PRO A 265 -14.82 -4.10 4.95
C PRO A 265 -15.47 -4.28 3.58
N LEU A 266 -16.55 -5.07 3.46
CA LEU A 266 -17.36 -5.17 2.23
C LEU A 266 -17.71 -3.79 1.66
N PHE A 267 -18.05 -2.84 2.52
CA PHE A 267 -18.52 -1.51 2.15
C PHE A 267 -17.37 -0.57 1.76
N GLY A 268 -16.12 -1.00 1.95
CA GLY A 268 -14.93 -0.31 1.44
C GLY A 268 -14.47 -0.82 0.06
N TYR A 269 -15.03 -1.92 -0.47
CA TYR A 269 -14.62 -2.45 -1.77
C TYR A 269 -15.20 -1.64 -2.93
N SER A 270 -14.49 -1.63 -4.06
CA SER A 270 -14.99 -1.00 -5.29
C SER A 270 -16.23 -1.74 -5.82
N GLU A 271 -17.12 -1.02 -6.50
CA GLU A 271 -18.29 -1.62 -7.15
C GLU A 271 -17.89 -2.74 -8.12
N LYS A 272 -16.88 -2.50 -8.97
CA LYS A 272 -16.34 -3.51 -9.90
C LYS A 272 -15.97 -4.80 -9.17
N LYS A 273 -15.28 -4.71 -8.03
CA LYS A 273 -14.87 -5.89 -7.25
C LYS A 273 -16.09 -6.67 -6.73
N ILE A 274 -17.08 -5.97 -6.17
CA ILE A 274 -18.30 -6.60 -5.65
C ILE A 274 -19.06 -7.30 -6.78
N ARG A 275 -19.31 -6.61 -7.89
CA ARG A 275 -20.05 -7.17 -9.04
C ARG A 275 -19.34 -8.37 -9.65
N THR A 276 -18.03 -8.26 -9.90
CA THR A 276 -17.23 -9.37 -10.45
C THR A 276 -17.27 -10.60 -9.55
N ALA A 277 -17.19 -10.39 -8.23
CA ALA A 277 -17.26 -11.50 -7.28
C ALA A 277 -18.66 -12.12 -7.23
N MET A 278 -19.71 -11.31 -7.18
CA MET A 278 -21.10 -11.80 -7.19
C MET A 278 -21.42 -12.58 -8.46
N ASP A 279 -21.05 -12.06 -9.63
CA ASP A 279 -21.21 -12.73 -10.92
C ASP A 279 -20.52 -14.10 -10.93
N PHE A 280 -19.24 -14.15 -10.51
CA PHE A 280 -18.52 -15.42 -10.45
C PHE A 280 -19.18 -16.42 -9.49
N PHE A 281 -19.58 -15.98 -8.30
CA PHE A 281 -20.18 -16.88 -7.30
C PHE A 281 -21.57 -17.39 -7.72
N ILE A 282 -22.41 -16.54 -8.30
CA ILE A 282 -23.78 -16.91 -8.65
C ILE A 282 -23.82 -17.58 -10.03
N ASN A 283 -23.22 -16.98 -11.05
CA ASN A 283 -23.37 -17.42 -12.43
C ASN A 283 -22.35 -18.49 -12.84
N THR A 284 -21.14 -18.48 -12.27
CA THR A 284 -20.12 -19.49 -12.60
C THR A 284 -20.10 -20.64 -11.60
N MET A 285 -20.18 -20.35 -10.31
CA MET A 285 -20.14 -21.37 -9.26
C MET A 285 -21.52 -21.88 -8.85
N GLU A 286 -22.60 -21.28 -9.35
CA GLU A 286 -23.99 -21.66 -9.07
C GLU A 286 -24.30 -21.68 -7.56
N LEU A 287 -23.69 -20.76 -6.79
CA LEU A 287 -23.94 -20.62 -5.37
C LEU A 287 -25.17 -19.75 -5.13
N GLU A 288 -25.97 -20.15 -4.14
CA GLU A 288 -27.10 -19.35 -3.70
C GLU A 288 -26.64 -17.96 -3.18
N ARG A 289 -27.39 -16.92 -3.55
CA ARG A 289 -27.20 -15.55 -3.04
C ARG A 289 -27.09 -15.52 -1.51
N GLN A 290 -27.95 -16.30 -0.83
CA GLN A 290 -28.01 -16.36 0.62
C GLN A 290 -26.71 -16.88 1.26
N PHE A 291 -26.01 -17.80 0.59
CA PHE A 291 -24.72 -18.29 1.04
C PHE A 291 -23.68 -17.17 1.09
N ILE A 292 -23.66 -16.29 0.08
CA ILE A 292 -22.74 -15.15 -0.01
C ILE A 292 -23.08 -14.08 1.04
N ILE A 293 -24.36 -13.78 1.24
CA ILE A 293 -24.84 -12.88 2.30
C ILE A 293 -24.41 -13.38 3.68
N ASN A 294 -24.48 -14.70 3.89
CA ASN A 294 -24.05 -15.30 5.14
C ASN A 294 -22.52 -15.30 5.32
N SER A 295 -21.76 -15.22 4.24
CA SER A 295 -20.30 -15.25 4.22
C SER A 295 -19.68 -14.09 3.41
N PRO A 296 -19.92 -12.82 3.79
CA PRO A 296 -19.55 -11.65 2.97
C PRO A 296 -18.04 -11.46 2.81
N ASN A 297 -17.22 -12.15 3.61
CA ASN A 297 -15.77 -12.15 3.50
C ASN A 297 -15.27 -12.75 2.17
N PHE A 298 -16.04 -13.63 1.51
CA PHE A 298 -15.68 -14.16 0.19
C PHE A 298 -15.57 -13.07 -0.88
N LEU A 299 -16.39 -12.02 -0.81
CA LEU A 299 -16.31 -10.87 -1.71
C LEU A 299 -14.98 -10.11 -1.59
N GLY A 300 -14.29 -10.26 -0.46
CA GLY A 300 -12.96 -9.71 -0.24
C GLY A 300 -11.84 -10.47 -0.94
N MET A 301 -12.04 -11.75 -1.26
CA MET A 301 -11.00 -12.60 -1.85
C MET A 301 -10.73 -12.23 -3.32
N SER A 302 -9.57 -12.61 -3.85
CA SER A 302 -9.26 -12.42 -5.26
C SER A 302 -9.93 -13.52 -6.08
N ILE A 303 -10.81 -13.13 -7.00
CA ILE A 303 -11.48 -14.08 -7.89
C ILE A 303 -10.45 -14.80 -8.75
N ASP A 304 -9.63 -14.05 -9.49
CA ASP A 304 -8.74 -14.67 -10.47
C ASP A 304 -7.51 -15.34 -9.84
N LYS A 305 -6.93 -14.76 -8.78
CA LYS A 305 -5.70 -15.31 -8.16
C LYS A 305 -5.96 -16.40 -7.13
N ARG A 306 -7.18 -16.51 -6.60
CA ARG A 306 -7.50 -17.43 -5.50
C ARG A 306 -8.73 -18.27 -5.75
N ILE A 307 -9.90 -17.67 -6.01
CA ILE A 307 -11.15 -18.43 -6.06
C ILE A 307 -11.22 -19.30 -7.32
N ARG A 308 -11.06 -18.71 -8.50
CA ARG A 308 -11.15 -19.39 -9.80
C ARG A 308 -10.16 -20.55 -9.96
N PRO A 309 -8.86 -20.42 -9.64
CA PRO A 309 -7.93 -21.54 -9.74
C PRO A 309 -8.31 -22.70 -8.82
N ARG A 310 -8.79 -22.40 -7.62
CA ARG A 310 -9.22 -23.41 -6.65
C ARG A 310 -10.51 -24.09 -7.09
N TYR A 311 -11.47 -23.32 -7.59
CA TYR A 311 -12.71 -23.84 -8.15
C TYR A 311 -12.45 -24.79 -9.33
N ASN A 312 -11.59 -24.40 -10.27
CA ASN A 312 -11.25 -25.24 -11.42
C ASN A 312 -10.60 -26.57 -11.00
N VAL A 313 -9.64 -26.53 -10.06
CA VAL A 313 -9.02 -27.75 -9.50
C VAL A 313 -10.08 -28.64 -8.86
N ILE A 314 -10.95 -28.08 -8.01
CA ILE A 314 -12.02 -28.84 -7.34
C ILE A 314 -12.93 -29.50 -8.37
N LYS A 315 -13.37 -28.77 -9.40
CA LYS A 315 -14.24 -29.30 -10.46
C LYS A 315 -13.61 -30.46 -11.22
N VAL A 316 -12.31 -30.39 -11.53
CA VAL A 316 -11.59 -31.47 -12.23
C VAL A 316 -11.44 -32.70 -11.34
N LEU A 317 -11.12 -32.51 -10.06
CA LEU A 317 -11.03 -33.61 -9.10
C LEU A 317 -12.39 -34.27 -8.86
N GLU A 318 -13.47 -33.47 -8.80
CA GLU A 318 -14.85 -33.96 -8.72
C GLU A 318 -15.22 -34.78 -9.96
N SER A 319 -14.90 -34.29 -11.18
CA SER A 319 -15.21 -35.02 -12.42
C SER A 319 -14.44 -36.32 -12.60
N LYS A 320 -13.34 -36.50 -11.85
CA LYS A 320 -12.54 -37.72 -11.81
C LYS A 320 -12.83 -38.58 -10.58
N GLU A 321 -13.83 -38.19 -9.77
CA GLU A 321 -14.24 -38.89 -8.55
C GLU A 321 -13.14 -39.02 -7.47
N LEU A 322 -12.07 -38.21 -7.57
CA LEU A 322 -10.93 -38.22 -6.64
C LEU A 322 -11.24 -37.53 -5.31
N ILE A 323 -12.24 -36.67 -5.31
CA ILE A 323 -12.79 -36.06 -4.10
C ILE A 323 -14.32 -36.18 -4.10
N LYS A 324 -14.89 -36.44 -2.92
CA LYS A 324 -16.33 -36.35 -2.70
C LYS A 324 -16.69 -34.92 -2.29
N ARG A 325 -17.92 -34.50 -2.60
CA ARG A 325 -18.46 -33.20 -2.15
C ARG A 325 -18.97 -33.26 -0.70
N ASP A 326 -18.21 -33.92 0.17
CA ASP A 326 -18.52 -34.04 1.60
C ASP A 326 -18.17 -32.76 2.37
N LYS A 327 -17.13 -32.04 1.91
CA LYS A 327 -16.69 -30.76 2.48
C LYS A 327 -17.42 -29.58 1.86
N LYS A 328 -17.89 -28.67 2.71
CA LYS A 328 -18.47 -27.39 2.28
C LYS A 328 -17.47 -26.63 1.39
N ILE A 329 -17.92 -26.19 0.21
CA ILE A 329 -17.12 -25.40 -0.76
C ILE A 329 -16.47 -24.17 -0.11
N SER A 330 -17.13 -23.55 0.87
CA SER A 330 -16.57 -22.45 1.68
C SER A 330 -15.24 -22.82 2.34
N THR A 331 -15.15 -24.03 2.91
CA THR A 331 -13.95 -24.52 3.59
C THR A 331 -12.81 -24.67 2.60
N LEU A 332 -13.06 -25.30 1.45
CA LEU A 332 -12.06 -25.54 0.41
C LEU A 332 -11.47 -24.22 -0.13
N LEU A 333 -12.32 -23.25 -0.42
CA LEU A 333 -11.90 -21.94 -0.91
C LEU A 333 -11.13 -21.12 0.15
N SER A 334 -11.40 -21.38 1.43
CA SER A 334 -10.79 -20.66 2.55
C SER A 334 -9.46 -21.23 3.05
N LEU A 335 -9.05 -22.42 2.59
CA LEU A 335 -7.80 -23.06 3.01
C LEU A 335 -6.57 -22.14 2.84
N SER A 336 -5.55 -22.33 3.67
CA SER A 336 -4.25 -21.71 3.44
C SER A 336 -3.71 -22.16 2.07
N GLU A 337 -2.87 -21.32 1.47
CA GLU A 337 -2.25 -21.63 0.19
C GLU A 337 -1.49 -22.96 0.23
N LYS A 338 -0.66 -23.15 1.26
CA LYS A 338 0.07 -24.39 1.54
C LYS A 338 -0.86 -25.60 1.63
N ASN A 339 -1.96 -25.48 2.38
CA ASN A 339 -2.86 -26.60 2.59
C ASN A 339 -3.68 -26.93 1.34
N PHE A 340 -4.08 -25.92 0.55
CA PHE A 340 -4.78 -26.17 -0.70
C PHE A 340 -3.86 -26.89 -1.69
N LEU A 341 -2.64 -26.38 -1.88
CA LEU A 341 -1.63 -26.97 -2.74
C LEU A 341 -1.33 -28.42 -2.36
N ALA A 342 -1.00 -28.67 -1.09
CA ALA A 342 -0.63 -30.01 -0.63
C ALA A 342 -1.78 -31.01 -0.81
N ASN A 343 -3.01 -30.64 -0.41
CA ASN A 343 -4.11 -31.61 -0.32
C ASN A 343 -4.93 -31.78 -1.59
N TYR A 344 -4.89 -30.81 -2.52
CA TYR A 344 -5.76 -30.80 -3.71
C TYR A 344 -5.01 -30.55 -5.02
N VAL A 345 -3.73 -30.22 -5.00
CA VAL A 345 -2.96 -30.02 -6.23
C VAL A 345 -1.85 -31.07 -6.31
N ILE A 346 -0.89 -31.01 -5.39
CA ILE A 346 0.27 -31.90 -5.38
C ILE A 346 -0.15 -33.35 -5.16
N LYS A 347 -1.06 -33.60 -4.22
CA LYS A 347 -1.57 -34.95 -3.92
C LYS A 347 -2.10 -35.70 -5.14
N TYR A 348 -2.69 -34.99 -6.11
CA TYR A 348 -3.33 -35.58 -7.28
C TYR A 348 -2.62 -35.23 -8.59
N ALA A 349 -1.38 -34.71 -8.54
CA ALA A 349 -0.65 -34.27 -9.72
C ALA A 349 -0.33 -35.43 -10.68
N ASP A 350 -0.03 -36.61 -10.13
CA ASP A 350 0.28 -37.80 -10.93
C ASP A 350 -0.99 -38.42 -11.54
N GLU A 351 -2.12 -38.36 -10.84
CA GLU A 351 -3.43 -38.87 -11.29
C GLU A 351 -4.12 -37.95 -12.30
N VAL A 352 -3.79 -36.64 -12.24
CA VAL A 352 -4.35 -35.61 -13.10
C VAL A 352 -3.22 -34.79 -13.74
N PRO A 353 -2.64 -35.28 -14.86
CA PRO A 353 -1.70 -34.49 -15.64
C PRO A 353 -2.33 -33.14 -16.03
N GLY A 354 -1.60 -32.04 -15.86
CA GLY A 354 -2.12 -30.70 -16.14
C GLY A 354 -2.70 -29.95 -14.91
N LEU A 355 -2.83 -30.60 -13.75
CA LEU A 355 -3.51 -29.99 -12.59
C LEU A 355 -2.74 -28.80 -11.99
N LEU A 356 -1.41 -28.84 -12.03
CA LEU A 356 -0.54 -27.75 -11.61
C LEU A 356 -0.69 -26.54 -12.54
N GLU A 357 -0.80 -26.77 -13.83
CA GLU A 357 -1.03 -25.76 -14.86
C GLU A 357 -2.40 -25.11 -14.68
N ILE A 358 -3.45 -25.92 -14.44
CA ILE A 358 -4.80 -25.43 -14.15
C ILE A 358 -4.79 -24.52 -12.90
N TYR A 359 -4.05 -24.92 -11.87
CA TYR A 359 -3.92 -24.11 -10.66
C TYR A 359 -3.07 -22.83 -10.87
N GLY A 360 -2.07 -22.88 -11.73
CA GLY A 360 -1.17 -21.77 -12.06
C GLY A 360 -1.76 -20.75 -13.02
N ALA A 361 -2.60 -21.17 -13.96
CA ALA A 361 -3.10 -20.36 -15.08
C ALA A 361 -3.83 -19.07 -14.64
N GLY A 362 -4.49 -19.07 -13.48
CA GLY A 362 -5.16 -17.87 -12.95
C GLY A 362 -4.28 -16.95 -12.09
N LYS A 363 -3.06 -17.35 -11.75
CA LYS A 363 -2.16 -16.57 -10.88
C LYS A 363 -1.13 -15.72 -11.62
N ALA A 364 -0.87 -16.06 -12.88
CA ALA A 364 0.11 -15.37 -13.72
C ALA A 364 -0.42 -14.07 -14.37
N LYS A 365 -1.72 -13.78 -14.23
CA LYS A 365 -2.35 -12.49 -14.56
C LYS A 365 -2.56 -11.69 -13.28
#